data_AF-A0A7W0X6X8-F1
#
_entry.id   AF-A0A7W0X6X8-F1
#
_cell.length_a   1.000
_cell.length_b   1.000
_cell.length_c   1.000
_cell.angle_alpha   90.00
_cell.angle_beta   90.00
_cell.angle_gamma   90.00
#
_symmetry.space_group_name_H-M   'P 1'
#
loop_
_entity.id
_entity.type
_entity.pdbx_description
1 polymer ?
#
loop_
_entity_poly.entity_id
_entity_poly.type
_entity_poly.pdbx_seq_one_letter_code
_entity_poly.pdbx_strand_id
1 'polypeptide(L)'
;MADERNVKTPLDALQDTLSRLKEMEHYSQTNIEKLAALWLEVSEHKEQKQYETMVDEVLKTQNKFQESITPLIEAYEKETTRLKADTE
;
A
#
# COMPACT_ATOMS: atom_id res chain seq x y z
N MET A 1 32.59 18.26 14.16
CA MET A 1 31.31 18.95 13.90
C MET A 1 30.25 18.05 14.49
N ALA A 2 29.56 18.54 15.52
CA ALA A 2 28.63 17.73 16.29
C ALA A 2 27.46 17.35 15.40
N ASP A 3 27.19 16.05 15.36
CA ASP A 3 26.00 15.43 14.81
C ASP A 3 24.77 16.15 15.38
N GLU A 4 24.23 17.12 14.62
CA GLU A 4 22.89 17.65 14.79
C GLU A 4 21.95 16.46 14.57
N ARG A 5 21.74 15.71 15.66
CA ARG A 5 20.69 14.71 15.76
C ARG A 5 19.40 15.45 15.47
N ASN A 6 18.99 15.42 14.21
CA ASN A 6 17.68 15.81 13.74
C ASN A 6 16.67 14.92 14.47
N VAL A 7 16.26 15.35 15.66
CA VAL A 7 15.22 14.68 16.44
C VAL A 7 13.95 14.94 15.66
N LYS A 8 13.61 14.01 14.76
CA LYS A 8 12.37 14.05 13.98
C LYS A 8 11.22 14.35 14.92
N THR A 9 10.44 15.38 14.59
CA THR A 9 9.24 15.66 15.35
C THR A 9 8.26 14.50 15.17
N PRO A 10 7.31 14.29 16.11
CA PRO A 10 6.25 13.31 15.92
C PRO A 10 5.48 13.51 14.61
N LEU A 11 5.35 14.76 14.16
CA LEU A 11 4.74 15.10 12.88
C LEU A 11 5.58 14.62 11.69
N ASP A 12 6.90 14.85 11.70
CA ASP A 12 7.81 14.36 10.64
C ASP A 12 7.75 12.84 10.52
N ALA A 13 7.73 12.13 11.66
CA ALA A 13 7.64 10.66 11.68
C ALA A 13 6.31 10.14 11.10
N LEU A 14 5.19 10.82 11.36
CA LEU A 14 3.90 10.48 10.79
C LEU A 14 3.84 10.77 9.28
N GLN A 15 4.39 11.89 8.83
CA GLN A 15 4.44 12.24 7.41
C GLN A 15 5.33 11.27 6.61
N ASP A 16 6.46 10.84 7.18
CA ASP A 16 7.32 9.82 6.60
C ASP A 16 6.57 8.49 6.44
N THR A 17 5.84 8.07 7.49
CA THR A 17 5.06 6.83 7.47
C THR A 17 3.92 6.91 6.46
N LEU A 18 3.20 8.03 6.44
CA LEU A 18 2.11 8.29 5.49
C LEU A 18 2.61 8.24 4.03
N SER A 19 3.77 8.82 3.75
CA SER A 19 4.37 8.81 2.40
C SER A 19 4.63 7.38 1.92
N ARG A 20 5.21 6.55 2.79
CA ARG A 20 5.46 5.13 2.48
C ARG A 20 4.17 4.33 2.29
N LEU A 21 3.14 4.59 3.10
CA LEU A 21 1.84 3.94 2.93
C LEU A 21 1.21 4.28 1.58
N LYS A 22 1.28 5.54 1.15
CA LYS A 22 0.78 5.97 -0.16
C LYS A 22 1.55 5.33 -1.32
N GLU A 23 2.86 5.21 -1.20
CA GLU A 23 3.66 4.46 -2.20
C GLU A 23 3.22 2.99 -2.29
N MET A 24 3.04 2.33 -1.14
CA MET A 24 2.56 0.94 -1.09
C MET A 24 1.17 0.77 -1.69
N GLU A 25 0.26 1.72 -1.45
CA GLU A 25 -1.09 1.75 -2.00
C GLU A 25 -1.07 1.89 -3.53
N HIS A 26 -0.25 2.81 -4.05
CA HIS A 26 -0.05 2.96 -5.49
C HIS A 26 0.51 1.69 -6.15
N TYR A 27 1.54 1.08 -5.56
CA TYR A 27 2.12 -0.16 -6.08
C TYR A 27 1.14 -1.33 -6.01
N SER A 28 0.29 -1.39 -4.98
CA SER A 28 -0.76 -2.40 -4.85
C SER A 28 -1.76 -2.33 -5.99
N GLN A 29 -2.25 -1.14 -6.36
CA GLN A 29 -3.14 -0.98 -7.52
C GLN A 29 -2.50 -1.53 -8.80
N THR A 30 -1.24 -1.18 -9.06
CA THR A 30 -0.49 -1.71 -10.21
C THR A 30 -0.31 -3.24 -10.15
N ASN A 31 -0.13 -3.80 -8.96
CA ASN A 31 -0.03 -5.25 -8.78
C ASN A 31 -1.35 -5.96 -9.05
N ILE A 32 -2.49 -5.37 -8.65
CA ILE A 32 -3.83 -5.90 -8.96
C ILE A 32 -4.04 -5.99 -10.46
N GLU A 33 -3.70 -4.93 -11.20
CA GLU A 33 -3.81 -4.90 -12.67
C GLU A 33 -2.97 -6.01 -13.32
N LYS A 34 -1.71 -6.15 -12.89
CA LYS A 34 -0.80 -7.19 -13.39
C LYS A 34 -1.27 -8.60 -13.06
N LEU A 35 -1.77 -8.82 -11.84
CA LEU A 35 -2.30 -10.12 -11.42
C LEU A 35 -3.59 -10.49 -12.15
N ALA A 36 -4.46 -9.51 -12.44
CA ALA A 36 -5.65 -9.73 -13.25
C ALA A 36 -5.28 -10.11 -14.70
N ALA A 37 -4.29 -9.44 -15.30
CA ALA A 37 -3.77 -9.80 -16.62
C ALA A 37 -3.15 -11.20 -16.62
N LEU A 38 -2.35 -11.53 -15.60
CA LEU A 38 -1.74 -12.85 -15.45
C LEU A 38 -2.78 -13.95 -15.25
N TRP A 39 -3.83 -13.68 -14.48
CA TRP A 39 -4.93 -14.63 -14.29
C TRP A 39 -5.62 -14.96 -15.62
N LEU A 40 -5.86 -13.95 -16.47
CA LEU A 40 -6.44 -14.16 -17.79
C LEU A 40 -5.52 -15.03 -18.67
N GLU A 41 -4.24 -14.69 -18.76
CA GLU A 41 -3.25 -15.47 -19.51
C GLU A 41 -3.23 -16.95 -19.06
N VAL A 42 -3.20 -17.19 -17.75
CA VAL A 42 -3.24 -18.54 -17.18
C VAL A 42 -4.55 -19.27 -17.54
N SER A 43 -5.69 -18.57 -17.52
CA SER A 43 -7.00 -19.15 -17.81
C SER A 43 -7.16 -19.56 -19.28
N GLU A 44 -6.46 -18.90 -20.20
CA GLU A 44 -6.49 -19.15 -21.65
C GLU A 44 -5.61 -20.35 -22.05
N HIS A 45 -4.57 -20.66 -21.27
CA HIS A 45 -3.62 -21.74 -21.56
C HIS A 45 -3.94 -23.03 -20.78
N LYS A 46 -4.39 -24.07 -21.50
CA LYS A 46 -4.76 -25.38 -20.90
C LYS A 46 -3.65 -26.00 -20.02
N GLU A 47 -2.38 -25.82 -20.39
CA GLU A 47 -1.24 -26.34 -19.63
C GLU A 47 -1.02 -25.63 -18.29
N GLN A 48 -1.44 -24.36 -18.20
CA GLN A 48 -1.27 -23.51 -17.03
C GLN A 48 -2.51 -23.51 -16.13
N LYS A 49 -3.64 -24.07 -16.58
CA LYS A 49 -4.93 -24.06 -15.89
C LYS A 49 -4.89 -24.58 -14.43
N GLN A 50 -3.93 -25.45 -14.12
CA GLN A 50 -3.69 -25.93 -12.74
C GLN A 50 -3.26 -24.81 -11.77
N TYR A 51 -2.73 -23.70 -12.28
CA TYR A 51 -2.27 -22.54 -11.51
C TYR A 51 -3.33 -21.43 -11.40
N GLU A 52 -4.45 -21.53 -12.13
CA GLU A 52 -5.49 -20.50 -12.19
C GLU A 52 -6.00 -20.12 -10.79
N THR A 53 -6.27 -21.13 -9.95
CA THR A 53 -6.69 -20.94 -8.56
C THR A 53 -5.62 -20.26 -7.71
N MET A 54 -4.34 -20.58 -7.92
CA MET A 54 -3.24 -19.97 -7.16
C MET A 54 -3.10 -18.48 -7.51
N VAL A 55 -3.23 -18.11 -8.79
CA VAL A 55 -3.18 -16.70 -9.21
C VAL A 55 -4.40 -15.94 -8.71
N ASP A 56 -5.59 -16.54 -8.76
CA ASP A 56 -6.82 -15.97 -8.20
C ASP A 56 -6.71 -15.70 -6.69
N GLU A 57 -6.11 -16.61 -5.92
CA GLU A 57 -5.86 -16.43 -4.49
C GLU A 57 -4.92 -15.25 -4.19
N VAL A 58 -3.86 -15.10 -4.99
CA VAL A 58 -2.92 -13.98 -4.88
C VAL A 58 -3.61 -12.65 -5.25
N LEU A 59 -4.41 -12.64 -6.33
CA LEU A 59 -5.19 -11.47 -6.74
C LEU A 59 -6.20 -11.06 -5.66
N LYS A 60 -6.93 -12.01 -5.06
CA LYS A 60 -7.84 -11.75 -3.93
C LYS A 60 -7.10 -11.19 -2.72
N THR A 61 -5.88 -11.66 -2.46
CA THR A 61 -5.06 -11.15 -1.36
C THR A 61 -4.63 -9.71 -1.60
N GLN A 62 -4.24 -9.37 -2.83
CA GLN A 62 -3.93 -7.97 -3.18
C GLN A 62 -5.15 -7.05 -3.08
N ASN A 63 -6.33 -7.50 -3.53
CA ASN A 63 -7.56 -6.72 -3.33
C ASN A 63 -7.84 -6.45 -1.85
N LYS A 64 -7.70 -7.46 -0.98
CA LYS A 64 -7.85 -7.27 0.48
C LYS A 64 -6.80 -6.32 1.07
N PHE A 65 -5.56 -6.38 0.58
CA PHE A 65 -4.53 -5.44 0.97
C PHE A 65 -4.92 -4.01 0.59
N GLN A 66 -5.39 -3.80 -0.65
CA GLN A 66 -5.89 -2.50 -1.13
C GLN A 66 -7.04 -1.98 -0.25
N GLU A 67 -8.03 -2.81 0.04
CA GLU A 67 -9.16 -2.46 0.92
C GLU A 67 -8.71 -2.10 2.34
N SER A 68 -7.59 -2.66 2.82
CA SER A 68 -7.06 -2.43 4.16
C SER A 68 -6.14 -1.21 4.25
N ILE A 69 -5.36 -0.93 3.19
CA ILE A 69 -4.39 0.16 3.20
C ILE A 69 -5.04 1.53 3.04
N THR A 70 -6.15 1.64 2.30
CA THR A 70 -6.91 2.89 2.15
C THR A 70 -7.37 3.48 3.50
N PRO A 71 -8.12 2.76 4.37
CA PRO A 71 -8.55 3.31 5.65
C PRO A 71 -7.38 3.54 6.62
N LEU A 72 -6.28 2.78 6.48
CA LEU A 72 -5.06 3.03 7.24
C LEU A 72 -4.44 4.38 6.87
N ILE A 73 -4.33 4.68 5.57
CA ILE A 73 -3.85 5.98 5.07
C ILE A 73 -4.73 7.11 5.61
N GLU A 74 -6.06 6.98 5.51
CA GLU A 74 -7.00 8.00 6.01
C GLU A 74 -6.81 8.28 7.51
N ALA A 75 -6.59 7.24 8.32
CA ALA A 75 -6.31 7.40 9.74
C ALA A 75 -5.02 8.19 10.00
N TYR A 76 -3.95 7.91 9.25
CA TYR A 76 -2.69 8.67 9.33
C TYR A 76 -2.84 10.11 8.84
N GLU A 77 -3.62 10.36 7.78
CA GLU A 77 -3.90 11.71 7.28
C GLU A 77 -4.66 12.55 8.31
N LYS A 78 -5.66 11.95 8.96
CA LYS A 78 -6.41 12.60 10.03
C LYS A 78 -5.52 12.96 11.21
N GLU A 79 -4.65 12.05 11.64
CA GLU A 79 -3.73 12.30 12.76
C GLU A 79 -2.67 13.34 12.42
N THR A 80 -2.13 13.30 11.20
CA THR A 80 -1.20 14.31 10.68
C THR A 80 -1.84 15.70 10.68
N THR A 81 -3.11 15.78 10.25
CA THR A 81 -3.87 17.05 10.22
C THR A 81 -4.13 17.58 11.64
N ARG A 82 -4.51 16.69 12.57
CA ARG A 82 -4.72 17.04 13.98
C ARG A 82 -3.45 17.63 14.60
N LEU A 83 -2.30 16.98 14.42
CA LEU A 83 -1.03 17.45 14.98
C LEU A 83 -0.55 18.76 14.36
N LYS A 84 -0.81 18.99 13.07
CA LYS A 84 -0.54 20.29 12.43
C LYS A 84 -1.35 21.41 13.08
N ALA A 85 -2.66 21.19 13.27
CA ALA A 85 -3.54 22.16 13.90
C ALA A 85 -3.22 22.43 15.38
N ASP A 86 -2.72 21.42 16.11
CA ASP A 86 -2.28 21.57 17.52
C ASP A 86 -0.94 22.33 17.65
N THR A 87 -0.20 22.52 16.55
CA THR A 87 1.12 23.17 16.52
C THR A 87 1.06 24.63 16.01
N GLU A 88 -0.08 25.07 15.46
CA GLU A 88 -0.37 26.44 15.01
C GLU A 88 -1.02 27.30 16.09
#